data_AF-A0A7C5E4N1-F1
#
_entry.id   AF-A0A7C5E4N1-F1
#
_cell.length_a   1.000
_cell.length_b   1.000
_cell.length_c   1.000
_cell.angle_alpha   90.00
_cell.angle_beta   90.00
_cell.angle_gamma   90.00
#
_symmetry.space_group_name_H-M   'P 1'
#
loop_
_entity.id
_entity.type
_entity.pdbx_description
1 polymer ?
#
loop_
_entity_poly.entity_id
_entity_poly.type
_entity_poly.pdbx_seq_one_letter_code
_entity_poly.pdbx_strand_id
1 'polypeptide(L)'
;MINKQWGSPYRTLLFFSLILLFTGLAYGEEELPVPAYDNSVIISIECRVTNSTEVEYIKNNFNFGLYTWLSFSKTGFGLPLDWHADWSQADSGIQDFKDTIDAYIQAAVDQEVKLHLVLVAGLVRYVYIYREAKEEDIRNCQWYNDNKLASDSQILDSDAMDSFIWGTLSRYARKMRANLEAKTHASLDYLKEKMDDNPGVIAALSGWSETELNFNRIIQSQSIQDYFCDYSPFAVLEFRDWIQHAGMYDDGSGAYAGEGWSEGGVKYQGASGLTQFNSDFGTSFTSWDLKYFNWSLSDDYDTDPTDYVNPDPNKIPIADYVHGGMMPDSGDNTIAGGFDPPRVMNPGDSFWDLWNLFRETMVHHFVMDMAKQVDQAGIPAERWYTHQIPADYLFGTNPDMTNLNPRYYTSASPLWAADVQPYGSTGATIYDIKFPPEVYPDEFVRTSKYGLSAVSSMDDNWAAMEYDAETYPTGMTVEQSPAADILEQYLGVYDYGPHVINFFMWQDSGEHQIKGMNKEDALKDFVEAIRDKARKTDLNYVFKPPGIVGISGQFSSSGVVEIEISPEIWDGYDWEWKDWGDFDYFEIHRSTEPGFTPDAATLIGTTADYLYEDSSYMLQMANYYRARAVNING
;
A
#
# COMPACT_ATOMS: atom_id res chain seq x y z
N MET A 1 12.90 3.15 28.64
CA MET A 1 13.03 4.60 28.32
C MET A 1 14.44 4.87 27.81
N ILE A 2 14.69 4.47 26.56
CA ILE A 2 15.94 4.72 25.85
C ILE A 2 15.63 5.90 24.92
N ASN A 3 16.41 6.98 25.06
CA ASN A 3 16.29 8.18 24.24
C ASN A 3 16.50 7.83 22.76
N LYS A 4 15.45 7.95 21.94
CA LYS A 4 15.56 8.00 20.49
C LYS A 4 16.18 9.35 20.09
N GLN A 5 17.50 9.41 19.99
CA GLN A 5 18.21 10.46 19.27
C GLN A 5 18.81 9.84 18.01
N TRP A 6 18.09 10.00 16.90
CA TRP A 6 18.65 9.73 15.57
C TRP A 6 19.57 10.89 15.20
N GLY A 7 20.87 10.61 15.17
CA GLY A 7 21.91 11.55 14.78
C GLY A 7 21.97 11.73 13.27
N SER A 8 21.55 12.90 12.79
CA SER A 8 21.91 13.40 11.46
C SER A 8 23.37 13.89 11.45
N PRO A 9 24.21 13.56 10.45
CA PRO A 9 25.56 14.06 10.40
C PRO A 9 25.57 15.55 10.01
N TYR A 10 26.12 16.35 10.92
CA TYR A 10 26.48 17.77 10.82
C TYR A 10 26.76 18.27 9.39
N ARG A 11 25.85 19.07 8.83
CA ARG A 11 26.18 20.08 7.80
C ARG A 11 26.44 21.42 8.49
N THR A 12 27.68 21.88 8.33
CA THR A 12 28.18 23.19 8.76
C THR A 12 27.31 24.34 8.22
N LEU A 13 26.57 25.01 9.11
CA LEU A 13 25.79 26.23 8.79
C LEU A 13 26.71 27.45 8.73
N LEU A 14 26.98 27.92 7.50
CA LEU A 14 27.46 29.27 7.23
C LEU A 14 26.27 30.23 7.28
N PHE A 15 26.23 31.09 8.30
CA PHE A 15 25.26 32.17 8.40
C PHE A 15 25.52 33.23 7.32
N PHE A 16 24.74 33.23 6.24
CA PHE A 16 24.51 34.41 5.41
C PHE A 16 23.18 35.04 5.83
N SER A 17 23.24 36.25 6.37
CA SER A 17 22.05 37.08 6.60
C SER A 17 21.47 37.50 5.25
N LEU A 18 20.46 36.77 4.76
CA LEU A 18 19.69 37.15 3.59
C LEU A 18 18.59 38.13 4.02
N ILE A 19 18.69 39.38 3.56
CA ILE A 19 17.63 40.38 3.67
C ILE A 19 16.50 39.93 2.74
N LEU A 20 15.40 39.41 3.30
CA LEU A 20 14.17 39.09 2.58
C LEU A 20 13.46 40.40 2.19
N LEU A 21 13.72 40.84 0.95
CA LEU A 21 12.81 41.71 0.22
C LEU A 21 11.56 40.90 -0.11
N PHE A 22 10.45 41.20 0.55
CA PHE A 22 9.11 40.78 0.12
C PHE A 22 8.80 41.45 -1.24
N THR A 23 9.25 40.84 -2.32
CA THR A 23 8.56 40.98 -3.60
C THR A 23 7.38 40.03 -3.54
N GLY A 24 6.16 40.55 -3.46
CA GLY A 24 4.97 39.78 -3.77
C GLY A 24 5.12 39.26 -5.19
N LEU A 25 5.57 38.02 -5.32
CA LEU A 25 5.42 37.25 -6.54
C LEU A 25 3.91 37.11 -6.71
N ALA A 26 3.35 37.83 -7.68
CA ALA A 26 2.07 37.44 -8.22
C ALA A 26 2.26 35.99 -8.68
N TYR A 27 1.66 35.03 -7.97
CA TYR A 27 1.52 33.68 -8.47
C TYR A 27 0.76 33.83 -9.79
N GLY A 28 1.46 33.69 -10.91
CA GLY A 28 0.80 33.63 -12.21
C GLY A 28 -0.05 32.39 -12.22
N GLU A 29 -1.35 32.52 -12.49
CA GLU A 29 -2.23 31.35 -12.63
C GLU A 29 -1.63 30.42 -13.70
N GLU A 30 -1.51 29.14 -13.34
CA GLU A 30 -0.94 28.06 -14.15
C GLU A 30 -1.91 27.67 -15.27
N GLU A 31 -1.38 27.35 -16.45
CA GLU A 31 -2.16 26.74 -17.53
C GLU A 31 -2.57 25.31 -17.15
N LEU A 32 -3.73 24.86 -17.62
CA LEU A 32 -4.23 23.50 -17.38
C LEU A 32 -3.21 22.48 -17.93
N PRO A 33 -2.59 21.65 -17.07
CA PRO A 33 -1.60 20.68 -17.52
C PRO A 33 -2.28 19.48 -18.19
N VAL A 34 -1.59 18.82 -19.13
CA VAL A 34 -2.10 17.56 -19.69
C VAL A 34 -2.23 16.51 -18.57
N PRO A 35 -3.36 15.78 -18.45
CA PRO A 35 -3.49 14.68 -17.50
C PRO A 35 -2.43 13.62 -17.71
N ALA A 36 -1.72 13.32 -16.63
CA ALA A 36 -0.65 12.35 -16.56
C ALA A 36 -0.70 11.65 -15.19
N TYR A 37 0.12 10.62 -15.01
CA TYR A 37 0.09 9.86 -13.76
C TYR A 37 0.42 10.74 -12.55
N ASP A 38 1.55 11.44 -12.63
CA ASP A 38 2.11 12.30 -11.59
C ASP A 38 1.17 13.40 -11.08
N ASN A 39 0.27 13.91 -11.94
CA ASN A 39 -0.69 14.96 -11.59
C ASN A 39 -2.14 14.45 -11.40
N SER A 40 -2.38 13.14 -11.39
CA SER A 40 -3.70 12.56 -11.19
C SER A 40 -3.82 11.84 -9.84
N VAL A 41 -5.02 11.78 -9.27
CA VAL A 41 -5.32 10.88 -8.14
C VAL A 41 -6.05 9.67 -8.67
N ILE A 42 -5.62 8.49 -8.23
CA ILE A 42 -6.33 7.24 -8.50
C ILE A 42 -7.34 7.00 -7.41
N ILE A 43 -8.61 6.97 -7.82
CA ILE A 43 -9.72 6.56 -6.96
C ILE A 43 -10.00 5.11 -7.30
N SER A 44 -9.46 4.23 -6.46
CA SER A 44 -9.65 2.80 -6.57
C SER A 44 -10.87 2.40 -5.74
N ILE A 45 -11.79 1.65 -6.33
CA ILE A 45 -12.97 1.11 -5.66
C ILE A 45 -12.83 -0.40 -5.59
N GLU A 46 -12.91 -0.97 -4.39
CA GLU A 46 -12.96 -2.41 -4.19
C GLU A 46 -14.26 -2.99 -4.76
N CYS A 47 -14.19 -3.42 -6.01
CA CYS A 47 -15.25 -4.06 -6.76
C CYS A 47 -14.64 -4.87 -7.90
N ARG A 48 -15.16 -6.08 -8.15
CA ARG A 48 -14.67 -6.92 -9.25
C ARG A 48 -14.94 -6.24 -10.58
N VAL A 49 -13.88 -5.87 -11.29
CA VAL A 49 -13.96 -5.29 -12.65
C VAL A 49 -14.73 -6.18 -13.63
N THR A 50 -14.75 -7.51 -13.42
CA THR A 50 -15.49 -8.46 -14.27
C THR A 50 -17.01 -8.39 -14.08
N ASN A 51 -17.51 -7.63 -13.10
CA ASN A 51 -18.93 -7.38 -12.92
C ASN A 51 -19.35 -6.10 -13.66
N SER A 52 -19.65 -6.25 -14.95
CA SER A 52 -19.93 -5.10 -15.82
C SER A 52 -21.12 -4.25 -15.40
N THR A 53 -22.11 -4.86 -14.73
CA THR A 53 -23.27 -4.12 -14.19
C THR A 53 -22.85 -3.10 -13.14
N GLU A 54 -21.91 -3.49 -12.25
CA GLU A 54 -21.44 -2.61 -11.17
C GLU A 54 -20.46 -1.56 -11.69
N VAL A 55 -19.59 -1.94 -12.63
CA VAL A 55 -18.69 -0.99 -13.30
C VAL A 55 -19.49 0.07 -14.05
N GLU A 56 -20.49 -0.32 -14.84
CA GLU A 56 -21.35 0.61 -15.57
C GLU A 56 -22.14 1.50 -14.60
N TYR A 57 -22.63 0.94 -13.49
CA TYR A 57 -23.28 1.72 -12.45
C TYR A 57 -22.36 2.81 -11.89
N ILE A 58 -21.11 2.46 -11.53
CA ILE A 58 -20.14 3.43 -11.01
C ILE A 58 -19.80 4.48 -12.07
N LYS A 59 -19.48 4.09 -13.30
CA LYS A 59 -19.18 5.04 -14.39
C LYS A 59 -20.33 6.05 -14.62
N ASN A 60 -21.57 5.61 -14.48
CA ASN A 60 -22.76 6.44 -14.72
C ASN A 60 -23.17 7.33 -13.53
N ASN A 61 -22.69 7.03 -12.32
CA ASN A 61 -23.09 7.77 -11.11
C ASN A 61 -22.02 8.72 -10.57
N PHE A 62 -20.76 8.55 -10.99
CA PHE A 62 -19.61 9.32 -10.53
C PHE A 62 -18.93 10.03 -11.71
N ASN A 63 -18.57 11.30 -11.51
CA ASN A 63 -18.04 12.15 -12.56
C ASN A 63 -16.53 12.35 -12.40
N PHE A 64 -15.74 11.45 -12.96
CA PHE A 64 -14.31 11.33 -12.67
C PHE A 64 -13.42 12.42 -13.30
N GLY A 65 -13.86 13.09 -14.37
CA GLY A 65 -13.13 14.21 -15.00
C GLY A 65 -11.69 13.90 -15.41
N LEU A 66 -10.85 14.95 -15.44
CA LEU A 66 -9.54 14.87 -16.08
C LEU A 66 -8.47 14.18 -15.22
N TYR A 67 -8.41 14.53 -13.93
CA TYR A 67 -7.30 14.15 -13.04
C TYR A 67 -7.69 13.17 -11.94
N THR A 68 -8.95 12.72 -11.90
CA THR A 68 -9.37 11.70 -10.94
C THR A 68 -9.63 10.40 -11.71
N TRP A 69 -8.68 9.48 -11.67
CA TRP A 69 -8.75 8.26 -12.47
C TRP A 69 -9.52 7.16 -11.73
N LEU A 70 -10.63 6.71 -12.32
CA LEU A 70 -11.38 5.56 -11.82
C LEU A 70 -10.55 4.28 -12.01
N SER A 71 -10.34 3.57 -10.91
CA SER A 71 -9.74 2.25 -10.89
C SER A 71 -10.61 1.27 -10.09
N PHE A 72 -10.52 0.00 -10.45
CA PHE A 72 -11.14 -1.10 -9.72
C PHE A 72 -10.07 -1.97 -9.08
N SER A 73 -10.30 -2.34 -7.82
CA SER A 73 -9.43 -3.24 -7.07
C SER A 73 -10.14 -4.50 -6.63
N LYS A 74 -9.31 -5.49 -6.28
CA LYS A 74 -9.68 -6.68 -5.54
C LYS A 74 -8.64 -6.85 -4.46
N THR A 75 -9.06 -6.87 -3.19
CA THR A 75 -8.18 -7.21 -2.08
C THR A 75 -7.81 -8.69 -2.19
N GLY A 76 -6.57 -8.92 -2.62
CA GLY A 76 -5.92 -10.21 -2.61
C GLY A 76 -6.01 -11.02 -3.91
N PHE A 77 -4.89 -11.04 -4.63
CA PHE A 77 -4.49 -12.10 -5.53
C PHE A 77 -3.45 -12.96 -4.80
N GLY A 78 -3.92 -14.07 -4.24
CA GLY A 78 -3.03 -15.10 -3.69
C GLY A 78 -2.20 -15.72 -4.81
N LEU A 79 -0.95 -16.02 -4.50
CA LEU A 79 -0.02 -16.69 -5.41
C LEU A 79 0.18 -18.15 -4.96
N PRO A 80 -0.72 -19.08 -5.32
CA PRO A 80 -0.47 -20.49 -5.07
C PRO A 80 0.61 -20.98 -6.04
N LEU A 81 1.62 -21.64 -5.49
CA LEU A 81 2.53 -22.52 -6.21
C LEU A 81 2.56 -23.80 -5.38
N ASP A 82 2.42 -24.96 -6.05
CA ASP A 82 2.49 -26.25 -5.37
C ASP A 82 3.78 -26.34 -4.53
N TRP A 83 3.66 -26.87 -3.31
CA TRP A 83 4.78 -26.90 -2.36
C TRP A 83 5.95 -27.74 -2.87
N HIS A 84 5.64 -28.75 -3.69
CA HIS A 84 6.56 -29.69 -4.31
C HIS A 84 6.88 -29.34 -5.78
N ALA A 85 6.49 -28.14 -6.23
CA ALA A 85 6.81 -27.67 -7.58
C ALA A 85 8.33 -27.49 -7.78
N ASP A 86 8.81 -27.88 -8.96
CA ASP A 86 10.11 -27.42 -9.46
C ASP A 86 10.09 -25.89 -9.58
N TRP A 87 10.89 -25.22 -8.76
CA TRP A 87 10.96 -23.76 -8.72
C TRP A 87 11.36 -23.15 -10.07
N SER A 88 12.11 -23.87 -10.90
CA SER A 88 12.44 -23.41 -12.27
C SER A 88 11.24 -23.42 -13.22
N GLN A 89 10.14 -24.08 -12.84
CA GLN A 89 8.88 -24.16 -13.57
C GLN A 89 7.77 -23.32 -12.94
N ALA A 90 8.10 -22.46 -11.96
CA ALA A 90 7.12 -21.62 -11.26
C ALA A 90 6.24 -20.81 -12.22
N ASP A 91 6.80 -20.33 -13.33
CA ASP A 91 6.07 -19.62 -14.40
C ASP A 91 4.84 -20.39 -14.91
N SER A 92 4.97 -21.69 -15.12
CA SER A 92 3.87 -22.57 -15.53
C SER A 92 2.99 -22.99 -14.36
N GLY A 93 3.55 -23.04 -13.14
CA GLY A 93 2.84 -23.42 -11.92
C GLY A 93 1.82 -22.38 -11.44
N ILE A 94 1.94 -21.12 -11.89
CA ILE A 94 1.03 -20.02 -11.53
C ILE A 94 -0.02 -19.71 -12.62
N GLN A 95 -0.34 -20.67 -13.50
CA GLN A 95 -1.25 -20.42 -14.64
C GLN A 95 -2.63 -19.89 -14.22
N ASP A 96 -3.22 -20.40 -13.13
CA ASP A 96 -4.52 -19.92 -12.64
C ASP A 96 -4.48 -18.44 -12.22
N PHE A 97 -3.35 -17.98 -11.67
CA PHE A 97 -3.12 -16.56 -11.38
C PHE A 97 -3.08 -15.76 -12.69
N LYS A 98 -2.31 -16.20 -13.68
CA LYS A 98 -2.20 -15.55 -14.99
C LYS A 98 -3.55 -15.43 -15.68
N ASP A 99 -4.32 -16.51 -15.74
CA ASP A 99 -5.66 -16.53 -16.33
C ASP A 99 -6.61 -15.54 -15.64
N THR A 100 -6.49 -15.43 -14.31
CA THR A 100 -7.28 -14.45 -13.53
C THR A 100 -6.86 -13.01 -13.88
N ILE A 101 -5.57 -12.72 -13.96
CA ILE A 101 -5.06 -11.39 -14.32
C ILE A 101 -5.47 -11.01 -15.74
N ASP A 102 -5.32 -11.92 -16.71
CA ASP A 102 -5.76 -11.70 -18.10
C ASP A 102 -7.27 -11.38 -18.17
N ALA A 103 -8.10 -12.09 -17.41
CA ALA A 103 -9.53 -11.81 -17.34
C ALA A 103 -9.85 -10.42 -16.76
N TYR A 104 -9.09 -9.97 -15.75
CA TYR A 104 -9.26 -8.65 -15.16
C TYR A 104 -8.81 -7.55 -16.13
N ILE A 105 -7.66 -7.73 -16.80
CA ILE A 105 -7.14 -6.79 -17.80
C ILE A 105 -8.12 -6.67 -18.97
N GLN A 106 -8.58 -7.80 -19.52
CA GLN A 106 -9.54 -7.79 -20.63
C GLN A 106 -10.83 -7.06 -20.23
N ALA A 107 -11.37 -7.34 -19.04
CA ALA A 107 -12.56 -6.65 -18.55
C ALA A 107 -12.32 -5.14 -18.34
N ALA A 108 -11.13 -4.74 -17.89
CA ALA A 108 -10.78 -3.33 -17.73
C ALA A 108 -10.67 -2.61 -19.07
N VAL A 109 -10.04 -3.24 -20.07
CA VAL A 109 -9.95 -2.74 -21.46
C VAL A 109 -11.34 -2.60 -22.08
N ASP A 110 -12.17 -3.65 -22.01
CA ASP A 110 -13.52 -3.66 -22.60
C ASP A 110 -14.44 -2.59 -22.00
N GLN A 111 -14.16 -2.18 -20.76
CA GLN A 111 -14.97 -1.21 -20.02
C GLN A 111 -14.30 0.16 -19.90
N GLU A 112 -13.12 0.34 -20.48
CA GLU A 112 -12.33 1.58 -20.47
C GLU A 112 -12.09 2.10 -19.05
N VAL A 113 -11.64 1.22 -18.15
CA VAL A 113 -11.32 1.53 -16.75
C VAL A 113 -9.92 1.03 -16.39
N LYS A 114 -9.42 1.49 -15.24
CA LYS A 114 -8.08 1.10 -14.76
C LYS A 114 -8.14 0.05 -13.64
N LEU A 115 -7.00 -0.56 -13.35
CA LEU A 115 -6.85 -1.60 -12.33
C LEU A 115 -5.86 -1.19 -11.23
N HIS A 116 -6.24 -1.54 -10.01
CA HIS A 116 -5.35 -1.62 -8.86
C HIS A 116 -5.33 -3.08 -8.37
N LEU A 117 -4.20 -3.75 -8.53
CA LEU A 117 -4.08 -5.17 -8.17
C LEU A 117 -3.30 -5.34 -6.86
N VAL A 118 -3.90 -6.03 -5.90
CA VAL A 118 -3.31 -6.25 -4.57
C VAL A 118 -2.78 -7.69 -4.47
N LEU A 119 -1.47 -7.86 -4.33
CA LEU A 119 -0.81 -9.17 -4.26
C LEU A 119 -0.71 -9.70 -2.83
N VAL A 120 -0.85 -11.02 -2.66
CA VAL A 120 -0.74 -11.69 -1.36
C VAL A 120 0.18 -12.90 -1.40
N ALA A 121 1.18 -12.91 -0.51
CA ALA A 121 2.21 -13.93 -0.45
C ALA A 121 1.71 -15.32 0.02
N GLY A 122 0.66 -15.37 0.83
CA GLY A 122 0.11 -16.62 1.37
C GLY A 122 0.59 -17.01 2.78
N LEU A 123 1.47 -16.22 3.42
CA LEU A 123 2.03 -16.56 4.74
C LEU A 123 1.18 -16.06 5.91
N VAL A 124 0.67 -14.83 5.80
CA VAL A 124 -0.04 -14.10 6.89
C VAL A 124 -1.45 -13.68 6.49
N ARG A 125 -1.78 -13.89 5.21
CA ARG A 125 -3.10 -13.80 4.59
C ARG A 125 -3.19 -14.96 3.59
N TYR A 126 -4.39 -15.50 3.36
CA TYR A 126 -4.58 -16.71 2.55
C TYR A 126 -3.67 -17.86 3.04
N VAL A 127 -3.61 -18.04 4.36
CA VAL A 127 -2.60 -18.88 5.03
C VAL A 127 -2.71 -20.37 4.69
N TYR A 128 -3.81 -20.78 4.08
CA TYR A 128 -4.00 -22.12 3.50
C TYR A 128 -3.02 -22.42 2.36
N ILE A 129 -2.47 -21.41 1.67
CA ILE A 129 -1.52 -21.60 0.56
C ILE A 129 -0.29 -22.38 1.02
N TYR A 130 0.16 -22.16 2.25
CA TYR A 130 1.32 -22.85 2.83
C TYR A 130 0.94 -23.96 3.82
N ARG A 131 -0.25 -24.55 3.69
CA ARG A 131 -0.68 -25.65 4.57
C ARG A 131 0.35 -26.79 4.58
N GLU A 132 0.74 -27.28 3.41
CA GLU A 132 1.67 -28.42 3.29
C GLU A 132 3.04 -28.09 3.87
N ALA A 133 3.56 -26.89 3.62
CA ALA A 133 4.83 -26.43 4.20
C ALA A 133 4.81 -26.44 5.74
N LYS A 134 3.69 -26.00 6.34
CA LYS A 134 3.50 -26.00 7.80
C LYS A 134 3.34 -27.41 8.37
N GLU A 135 2.68 -28.32 7.64
CA GLU A 135 2.51 -29.70 8.07
C GLU A 135 3.80 -30.53 7.97
N GLU A 136 4.60 -30.29 6.91
CA GLU A 136 5.91 -30.91 6.71
C GLU A 136 6.89 -30.53 7.81
N ASP A 137 6.90 -29.26 8.21
CA ASP A 137 7.76 -28.73 9.27
C ASP A 137 7.12 -27.54 9.98
N ILE A 138 6.68 -27.74 11.22
CA ILE A 138 6.00 -26.71 11.99
C ILE A 138 6.91 -25.53 12.39
N ARG A 139 8.23 -25.61 12.16
CA ARG A 139 9.12 -24.44 12.26
C ARG A 139 8.79 -23.37 11.21
N ASN A 140 8.11 -23.75 10.11
CA ASN A 140 7.55 -22.80 9.14
C ASN A 140 6.37 -22.00 9.69
N CYS A 141 5.81 -22.35 10.86
CA CYS A 141 4.72 -21.61 11.49
C CYS A 141 5.24 -20.47 12.39
N GLN A 142 4.41 -19.46 12.64
CA GLN A 142 4.64 -18.53 13.74
C GLN A 142 4.28 -19.17 15.08
N TRP A 143 5.22 -19.16 16.03
CA TRP A 143 5.00 -19.70 17.37
C TRP A 143 4.73 -18.57 18.33
N TYR A 144 3.72 -18.72 19.19
CA TYR A 144 3.49 -17.77 20.26
C TYR A 144 4.57 -17.93 21.35
N ASN A 145 4.67 -16.97 22.25
CA ASN A 145 5.65 -16.96 23.35
C ASN A 145 5.58 -18.18 24.29
N ASP A 146 4.44 -18.88 24.31
CA ASP A 146 4.24 -20.17 24.98
C ASP A 146 4.54 -21.40 24.10
N ASN A 147 5.15 -21.18 22.92
CA ASN A 147 5.45 -22.16 21.86
C ASN A 147 4.24 -22.96 21.34
N LYS A 148 3.01 -22.48 21.56
CA LYS A 148 1.83 -23.01 20.86
C LYS A 148 1.69 -22.33 19.50
N LEU A 149 1.14 -23.05 18.51
CA LEU A 149 0.84 -22.50 17.18
C LEU A 149 -0.46 -21.68 17.14
N ALA A 150 -1.42 -21.98 18.01
CA ALA A 150 -2.73 -21.35 18.11
C ALA A 150 -3.26 -21.47 19.55
N SER A 151 -4.29 -20.70 19.92
CA SER A 151 -4.90 -20.84 21.25
C SER A 151 -5.54 -22.22 21.47
N ASP A 152 -5.85 -22.54 22.73
CA ASP A 152 -6.47 -23.82 23.11
C ASP A 152 -7.81 -24.07 22.39
N SER A 153 -8.57 -23.01 22.06
CA SER A 153 -9.81 -23.16 21.30
C SER A 153 -9.57 -23.25 19.80
N GLN A 154 -8.63 -22.45 19.27
CA GLN A 154 -8.33 -22.41 17.84
C GLN A 154 -7.71 -23.71 17.34
N ILE A 155 -6.86 -24.36 18.14
CA ILE A 155 -6.19 -25.62 17.73
C ILE A 155 -7.16 -26.80 17.57
N LEU A 156 -8.37 -26.69 18.13
CA LEU A 156 -9.42 -27.72 18.01
C LEU A 156 -10.23 -27.59 16.72
N ASP A 157 -10.07 -26.48 16.00
CA ASP A 157 -10.70 -26.28 14.69
C ASP A 157 -10.04 -27.21 13.65
N SER A 158 -10.85 -27.89 12.83
CA SER A 158 -10.32 -28.74 11.75
C SER A 158 -9.54 -27.96 10.71
N ASP A 159 -9.84 -26.67 10.59
CA ASP A 159 -9.23 -25.73 9.64
C ASP A 159 -8.22 -24.80 10.36
N ALA A 160 -7.75 -25.17 11.56
CA ALA A 160 -6.82 -24.36 12.34
C ALA A 160 -5.56 -24.00 11.56
N MET A 161 -5.03 -24.95 10.78
CA MET A 161 -3.89 -24.73 9.92
C MET A 161 -4.16 -23.66 8.86
N ASP A 162 -5.38 -23.59 8.34
CA ASP A 162 -5.75 -22.75 7.20
C ASP A 162 -6.31 -21.38 7.62
N SER A 163 -6.62 -21.22 8.91
CA SER A 163 -7.30 -20.02 9.44
C SER A 163 -6.50 -19.30 10.54
N PHE A 164 -5.86 -20.04 11.45
CA PHE A 164 -5.27 -19.46 12.67
C PHE A 164 -3.76 -19.59 12.76
N ILE A 165 -3.15 -20.54 12.04
CA ILE A 165 -1.70 -20.81 12.10
C ILE A 165 -1.01 -20.16 10.90
N TRP A 166 -0.32 -19.06 11.14
CA TRP A 166 0.38 -18.29 10.11
C TRP A 166 1.78 -18.82 9.86
N GLY A 167 2.32 -18.56 8.66
CA GLY A 167 3.71 -18.86 8.32
C GLY A 167 4.68 -17.83 8.91
N THR A 168 5.87 -18.27 9.31
CA THR A 168 6.94 -17.37 9.76
C THR A 168 7.38 -16.43 8.63
N LEU A 169 7.72 -15.19 8.97
CA LEU A 169 8.33 -14.25 8.02
C LEU A 169 9.86 -14.39 7.95
N SER A 170 10.44 -15.27 8.77
CA SER A 170 11.88 -15.43 8.89
C SER A 170 12.54 -15.84 7.57
N ARG A 171 13.64 -15.17 7.23
CA ARG A 171 14.50 -15.51 6.07
C ARG A 171 15.13 -16.90 6.20
N TYR A 172 15.14 -17.46 7.41
CA TYR A 172 15.74 -18.75 7.71
C TYR A 172 14.84 -19.94 7.38
N ALA A 173 13.56 -19.72 7.07
CA ALA A 173 12.66 -20.73 6.53
C ALA A 173 12.98 -21.03 5.04
N ARG A 174 14.20 -21.51 4.76
CA ARG A 174 14.84 -21.50 3.42
C ARG A 174 14.00 -22.14 2.31
N LYS A 175 13.40 -23.30 2.54
CA LYS A 175 12.53 -23.96 1.54
C LYS A 175 11.27 -23.13 1.26
N MET A 176 10.65 -22.60 2.31
CA MET A 176 9.47 -21.74 2.20
C MET A 176 9.79 -20.43 1.47
N ARG A 177 10.95 -19.83 1.77
CA ARG A 177 11.48 -18.66 1.08
C ARG A 177 11.76 -18.92 -0.39
N ALA A 178 12.43 -20.02 -0.73
CA ALA A 178 12.71 -20.35 -2.12
C ALA A 178 11.43 -20.57 -2.94
N ASN A 179 10.42 -21.25 -2.39
CA ASN A 179 9.11 -21.38 -3.03
C ASN A 179 8.42 -20.01 -3.21
N LEU A 180 8.43 -19.17 -2.17
CA LEU A 180 7.88 -17.81 -2.23
C LEU A 180 8.58 -16.95 -3.29
N GLU A 181 9.91 -16.97 -3.34
CA GLU A 181 10.70 -16.18 -4.28
C GLU A 181 10.47 -16.64 -5.72
N ALA A 182 10.38 -17.96 -5.95
CA ALA A 182 10.11 -18.51 -7.28
C ALA A 182 8.75 -18.06 -7.84
N LYS A 183 7.68 -18.16 -7.04
CA LYS A 183 6.35 -17.72 -7.48
C LYS A 183 6.23 -16.20 -7.56
N THR A 184 6.90 -15.45 -6.67
CA THR A 184 6.92 -13.98 -6.73
C THR A 184 7.59 -13.50 -8.02
N HIS A 185 8.79 -13.99 -8.36
CA HIS A 185 9.46 -13.60 -9.61
C HIS A 185 8.58 -13.90 -10.82
N ALA A 186 8.02 -15.11 -10.91
CA ALA A 186 7.13 -15.49 -12.01
C ALA A 186 5.89 -14.58 -12.11
N SER A 187 5.27 -14.21 -10.99
CA SER A 187 4.10 -13.34 -10.98
C SER A 187 4.45 -11.89 -11.35
N LEU A 188 5.58 -11.36 -10.86
CA LEU A 188 6.00 -9.98 -11.14
C LEU A 188 6.48 -9.80 -12.59
N ASP A 189 7.23 -10.75 -13.13
CA ASP A 189 7.66 -10.74 -14.54
C ASP A 189 6.43 -10.71 -15.45
N TYR A 190 5.43 -11.54 -15.15
CA TYR A 190 4.18 -11.57 -15.90
C TYR A 190 3.37 -10.27 -15.74
N LEU A 191 3.27 -9.71 -14.54
CA LEU A 191 2.60 -8.42 -14.34
C LEU A 191 3.30 -7.29 -15.11
N LYS A 192 4.64 -7.29 -15.14
CA LYS A 192 5.41 -6.33 -15.92
C LYS A 192 5.14 -6.46 -17.41
N GLU A 193 5.16 -7.69 -17.95
CA GLU A 193 4.78 -7.97 -19.34
C GLU A 193 3.39 -7.38 -19.64
N LYS A 194 2.42 -7.58 -18.75
CA LYS A 194 1.07 -7.06 -18.92
C LYS A 194 0.95 -5.54 -18.82
N MET A 195 1.75 -4.90 -17.98
CA MET A 195 1.85 -3.44 -17.93
C MET A 195 2.39 -2.87 -19.24
N ASP A 196 3.35 -3.56 -19.88
CA ASP A 196 3.92 -3.15 -21.17
C ASP A 196 2.97 -3.38 -22.34
N ASP A 197 2.27 -4.52 -22.35
CA ASP A 197 1.30 -4.87 -23.39
C ASP A 197 0.03 -4.00 -23.33
N ASN A 198 -0.31 -3.48 -22.15
CA ASN A 198 -1.52 -2.69 -21.90
C ASN A 198 -1.19 -1.38 -21.15
N PRO A 199 -0.47 -0.43 -21.79
CA PRO A 199 -0.02 0.79 -21.12
C PRO A 199 -1.18 1.57 -20.49
N GLY A 200 -1.08 1.81 -19.18
CA GLY A 200 -2.05 2.62 -18.43
C GLY A 200 -3.32 1.90 -17.98
N VAL A 201 -3.48 0.60 -18.25
CA VAL A 201 -4.57 -0.23 -17.70
C VAL A 201 -4.32 -0.54 -16.23
N ILE A 202 -3.15 -1.08 -15.88
CA ILE A 202 -2.75 -1.26 -14.47
C ILE A 202 -2.22 0.09 -13.98
N ALA A 203 -3.02 0.77 -13.16
CA ALA A 203 -2.71 2.08 -12.62
C ALA A 203 -1.85 2.01 -11.36
N ALA A 204 -2.08 0.98 -10.54
CA ALA A 204 -1.33 0.71 -9.31
C ALA A 204 -1.22 -0.80 -9.06
N LEU A 205 -0.13 -1.19 -8.43
CA LEU A 205 0.05 -2.49 -7.81
C LEU A 205 0.30 -2.26 -6.33
N SER A 206 -0.18 -3.15 -5.48
CA SER A 206 0.16 -3.10 -4.07
C SER A 206 0.38 -4.45 -3.44
N GLY A 207 1.12 -4.46 -2.34
CA GLY A 207 1.35 -5.65 -1.55
C GLY A 207 2.65 -5.60 -0.74
N TRP A 208 3.04 -6.71 -0.12
CA TRP A 208 2.17 -7.86 0.10
C TRP A 208 1.11 -7.50 1.13
N SER A 209 -0.15 -7.72 0.76
CA SER A 209 -1.29 -7.24 1.54
C SER A 209 -1.17 -7.59 3.01
N GLU A 210 -1.27 -6.55 3.84
CA GLU A 210 -1.36 -6.59 5.29
C GLU A 210 -0.29 -7.48 5.94
N THR A 211 0.99 -7.26 5.61
CA THR A 211 2.08 -8.05 6.18
C THR A 211 2.28 -7.67 7.65
N GLU A 212 1.99 -8.61 8.54
CA GLU A 212 2.14 -8.48 9.99
C GLU A 212 2.29 -9.87 10.63
N LEU A 213 2.59 -9.92 11.93
CA LEU A 213 2.58 -11.15 12.72
C LEU A 213 1.18 -11.46 13.27
N ASN A 214 0.98 -12.71 13.66
CA ASN A 214 -0.33 -13.28 13.92
C ASN A 214 -1.04 -12.63 15.11
N PHE A 215 -2.13 -11.91 14.82
CA PHE A 215 -2.94 -11.22 15.80
C PHE A 215 -4.16 -12.03 16.29
N ASN A 216 -4.38 -13.24 15.79
CA ASN A 216 -5.62 -14.01 16.04
C ASN A 216 -5.85 -14.39 17.50
N ARG A 217 -4.84 -14.27 18.38
CA ARG A 217 -5.02 -14.50 19.83
C ARG A 217 -5.51 -13.29 20.60
N ILE A 218 -5.64 -12.11 19.99
CA ILE A 218 -6.16 -10.93 20.70
C ILE A 218 -7.56 -11.24 21.24
N ILE A 219 -7.69 -11.17 22.56
CA ILE A 219 -8.97 -11.23 23.26
C ILE A 219 -8.98 -10.05 24.21
N GLN A 220 -9.76 -8.99 23.91
CA GLN A 220 -9.68 -7.70 24.62
C GLN A 220 -9.79 -7.77 26.16
N SER A 221 -10.32 -8.88 26.72
CA SER A 221 -10.44 -9.13 28.15
C SER A 221 -9.27 -9.90 28.80
N GLN A 222 -8.29 -10.40 28.02
CA GLN A 222 -7.14 -11.14 28.53
C GLN A 222 -5.86 -10.29 28.52
N SER A 223 -4.79 -10.83 29.08
CA SER A 223 -3.50 -10.14 29.13
C SER A 223 -2.86 -10.12 27.76
N ILE A 224 -2.30 -8.98 27.37
CA ILE A 224 -1.53 -8.85 26.13
C ILE A 224 -0.34 -9.80 26.09
N GLN A 225 0.17 -10.21 27.27
CA GLN A 225 1.20 -11.22 27.49
C GLN A 225 1.02 -12.48 26.64
N ASP A 226 -0.22 -12.86 26.31
CA ASP A 226 -0.51 -14.16 25.70
C ASP A 226 -0.52 -14.12 24.16
N TYR A 227 -0.19 -12.97 23.53
CA TYR A 227 -0.44 -12.73 22.10
C TYR A 227 0.82 -12.65 21.24
N PHE A 228 2.02 -12.68 21.81
CA PHE A 228 3.24 -12.39 21.07
C PHE A 228 3.74 -13.58 20.26
N CYS A 229 4.06 -13.35 19.00
CA CYS A 229 4.76 -14.25 18.09
C CYS A 229 5.75 -13.42 17.25
N ASP A 230 6.82 -13.93 16.65
CA ASP A 230 7.12 -15.31 16.33
C ASP A 230 8.33 -15.84 17.11
N TYR A 231 8.14 -16.92 17.87
CA TYR A 231 9.18 -17.62 18.64
C TYR A 231 9.61 -18.94 17.98
N SER A 232 9.33 -19.12 16.69
CA SER A 232 9.76 -20.29 15.93
C SER A 232 11.28 -20.41 15.96
N PRO A 233 11.85 -21.62 15.89
CA PRO A 233 13.30 -21.80 15.84
C PRO A 233 13.97 -21.04 14.68
N PHE A 234 13.24 -20.77 13.59
CA PHE A 234 13.73 -19.93 12.48
C PHE A 234 13.86 -18.47 12.89
N ALA A 235 12.81 -17.84 13.44
CA ALA A 235 12.85 -16.46 13.89
C ALA A 235 13.87 -16.25 15.03
N VAL A 236 14.00 -17.21 15.95
CA VAL A 236 14.96 -17.14 17.06
C VAL A 236 16.41 -17.24 16.57
N LEU A 237 16.69 -18.11 15.58
CA LEU A 237 18.02 -18.19 14.97
C LEU A 237 18.37 -16.89 14.24
N GLU A 238 17.40 -16.36 13.49
CA GLU A 238 17.56 -15.13 12.75
C GLU A 238 17.86 -13.94 13.68
N PHE A 239 17.13 -13.81 14.79
CA PHE A 239 17.37 -12.77 15.79
C PHE A 239 18.79 -12.82 16.35
N ARG A 240 19.23 -14.02 16.70
CA ARG A 240 20.58 -14.26 17.22
C ARG A 240 21.65 -13.83 16.21
N ASP A 241 21.46 -14.20 14.95
CA ASP A 241 22.43 -13.94 13.88
C ASP A 241 22.41 -12.47 13.43
N TRP A 242 21.24 -11.83 13.48
CA TRP A 242 21.06 -10.39 13.28
C TRP A 242 21.81 -9.57 14.34
N ILE A 243 21.78 -9.99 15.60
CA ILE A 243 22.57 -9.36 16.68
C ILE A 243 24.08 -9.57 16.46
N GLN A 244 24.49 -10.78 16.07
CA GLN A 244 25.91 -11.14 15.97
C GLN A 244 26.57 -10.73 14.66
N HIS A 245 25.79 -10.30 13.65
CA HIS A 245 26.22 -10.24 12.25
C HIS A 245 26.87 -11.57 11.86
N ALA A 246 26.08 -12.64 11.92
CA ALA A 246 26.48 -13.99 11.59
C ALA A 246 25.46 -14.62 10.64
N GLY A 247 25.72 -15.84 10.17
CA GLY A 247 24.79 -16.56 9.30
C GLY A 247 24.45 -15.75 8.04
N MET A 248 23.17 -15.50 7.78
CA MET A 248 22.76 -14.71 6.63
C MET A 248 23.09 -13.21 6.76
N TYR A 249 23.41 -12.73 7.96
CA TYR A 249 23.78 -11.34 8.27
C TYR A 249 25.30 -11.15 8.48
N ASP A 250 26.11 -12.17 8.18
CA ASP A 250 27.57 -12.05 8.27
C ASP A 250 28.09 -10.93 7.36
N ASP A 251 28.85 -9.98 7.92
CA ASP A 251 29.31 -8.78 7.20
C ASP A 251 30.21 -9.08 5.99
N GLY A 252 30.84 -10.27 5.94
CA GLY A 252 31.75 -10.66 4.87
C GLY A 252 31.15 -11.61 3.83
N SER A 253 30.18 -12.43 4.22
CA SER A 253 29.69 -13.56 3.41
C SER A 253 28.18 -13.77 3.45
N GLY A 254 27.45 -13.06 4.31
CA GLY A 254 26.00 -13.18 4.44
C GLY A 254 25.26 -12.58 3.24
N ALA A 255 24.13 -13.19 2.87
CA ALA A 255 23.27 -12.67 1.80
C ALA A 255 22.67 -11.28 2.13
N TYR A 256 22.55 -10.97 3.41
CA TYR A 256 22.00 -9.71 3.95
C TYR A 256 23.07 -8.96 4.78
N ALA A 257 24.33 -9.04 4.35
CA ALA A 257 25.43 -8.28 4.96
C ALA A 257 25.08 -6.79 5.05
N GLY A 258 25.30 -6.18 6.22
CA GLY A 258 24.95 -4.77 6.49
C GLY A 258 23.50 -4.52 6.94
N GLU A 259 22.63 -5.54 6.95
CA GLU A 259 21.26 -5.46 7.49
C GLU A 259 21.17 -5.96 8.95
N GLY A 260 22.31 -6.28 9.57
CA GLY A 260 22.43 -6.64 10.99
C GLY A 260 22.09 -5.49 11.94
N TRP A 261 21.86 -5.80 13.22
CA TRP A 261 21.55 -4.76 14.21
C TRP A 261 22.71 -3.79 14.36
N SER A 262 22.46 -2.49 14.17
CA SER A 262 23.52 -1.48 14.14
C SER A 262 24.41 -1.39 15.40
N GLU A 263 23.92 -1.82 16.57
CA GLU A 263 24.72 -1.88 17.82
C GLU A 263 25.33 -3.27 18.09
N GLY A 264 25.16 -4.19 17.15
CA GLY A 264 25.56 -5.58 17.22
C GLY A 264 26.94 -5.89 16.62
N GLY A 265 26.99 -7.00 15.87
CA GLY A 265 28.16 -7.45 15.13
C GLY A 265 29.28 -7.97 16.02
N VAL A 266 30.52 -7.58 15.69
CA VAL A 266 31.77 -8.00 16.36
C VAL A 266 31.69 -7.90 17.89
N LYS A 267 30.91 -6.95 18.42
CA LYS A 267 30.68 -6.78 19.87
C LYS A 267 30.12 -8.05 20.54
N TYR A 268 29.24 -8.78 19.86
CA TYR A 268 28.53 -9.94 20.42
C TYR A 268 28.95 -11.28 19.83
N GLN A 269 30.02 -11.34 19.04
CA GLN A 269 30.50 -12.60 18.46
C GLN A 269 31.30 -13.46 19.46
N GLY A 270 31.09 -14.77 19.38
CA GLY A 270 31.86 -15.77 20.12
C GLY A 270 31.67 -15.71 21.65
N ALA A 271 32.53 -16.41 22.39
CA ALA A 271 32.38 -16.56 23.85
C ALA A 271 32.56 -15.24 24.63
N SER A 272 33.45 -14.35 24.18
CA SER A 272 33.59 -13.01 24.74
C SER A 272 32.36 -12.15 24.47
N GLY A 273 31.81 -12.23 23.25
CA GLY A 273 30.60 -11.53 22.87
C GLY A 273 29.38 -12.00 23.65
N LEU A 274 29.24 -13.31 23.90
CA LEU A 274 28.19 -13.85 24.78
C LEU A 274 28.28 -13.29 26.21
N THR A 275 29.50 -13.21 26.76
CA THR A 275 29.74 -12.63 28.08
C THR A 275 29.35 -11.15 28.11
N GLN A 276 29.69 -10.40 27.06
CA GLN A 276 29.31 -9.00 26.92
C GLN A 276 27.79 -8.84 26.79
N PHE A 277 27.13 -9.67 25.97
CA PHE A 277 25.68 -9.66 25.81
C PHE A 277 24.96 -9.91 27.14
N ASN A 278 25.39 -10.93 27.89
CA ASN A 278 24.88 -11.20 29.23
C ASN A 278 25.03 -10.00 30.17
N SER A 279 26.17 -9.29 30.11
CA SER A 279 26.40 -8.09 30.90
C SER A 279 25.50 -6.92 30.50
N ASP A 280 25.30 -6.70 29.20
CA ASP A 280 24.57 -5.56 28.67
C ASP A 280 23.05 -5.71 28.84
N PHE A 281 22.55 -6.94 28.74
CA PHE A 281 21.11 -7.25 28.76
C PHE A 281 20.63 -7.96 30.02
N GLY A 282 21.52 -8.20 30.99
CA GLY A 282 21.16 -8.87 32.25
C GLY A 282 20.75 -10.34 32.07
N THR A 283 21.22 -11.00 31.02
CA THR A 283 20.96 -12.41 30.73
C THR A 283 22.07 -13.31 31.30
N SER A 284 21.91 -14.63 31.18
CA SER A 284 22.86 -15.61 31.73
C SER A 284 23.05 -16.81 30.81
N PHE A 285 23.13 -16.58 29.50
CA PHE A 285 23.33 -17.62 28.51
C PHE A 285 24.74 -18.21 28.60
N THR A 286 24.85 -19.52 28.39
CA THR A 286 26.11 -20.26 28.37
C THR A 286 26.51 -20.70 26.96
N SER A 287 25.58 -20.63 25.99
CA SER A 287 25.83 -20.83 24.57
C SER A 287 25.00 -19.88 23.71
N TRP A 288 25.49 -19.62 22.50
CA TRP A 288 24.71 -19.01 21.40
C TRP A 288 23.83 -20.04 20.68
N ASP A 289 24.00 -21.34 20.94
CA ASP A 289 23.07 -22.35 20.46
C ASP A 289 21.67 -22.10 21.03
N LEU A 290 20.63 -22.38 20.24
CA LEU A 290 19.27 -22.11 20.66
C LEU A 290 18.88 -23.00 21.84
N LYS A 291 18.12 -22.44 22.78
CA LYS A 291 17.61 -23.18 23.92
C LYS A 291 16.67 -24.31 23.53
N TYR A 292 15.82 -24.07 22.53
CA TYR A 292 14.79 -25.01 22.08
C TYR A 292 14.99 -25.29 20.59
N PHE A 293 14.98 -26.58 20.21
CA PHE A 293 15.10 -27.05 18.83
C PHE A 293 16.27 -26.40 18.08
N ASN A 294 17.47 -26.53 18.64
CA ASN A 294 18.69 -25.98 18.04
C ASN A 294 18.91 -26.54 16.64
N TRP A 295 19.21 -25.65 15.70
CA TRP A 295 19.47 -25.97 14.30
C TRP A 295 20.44 -24.92 13.73
N SER A 296 20.94 -25.16 12.52
CA SER A 296 21.93 -24.27 11.88
C SER A 296 21.71 -24.14 10.37
N LEU A 297 22.25 -23.07 9.78
CA LEU A 297 22.29 -22.93 8.31
C LEU A 297 23.12 -24.01 7.60
N SER A 298 23.97 -24.74 8.34
CA SER A 298 24.71 -25.90 7.80
C SER A 298 23.88 -27.18 7.76
N ASP A 299 22.73 -27.20 8.44
CA ASP A 299 21.78 -28.29 8.32
C ASP A 299 21.24 -28.29 6.89
N ASP A 300 20.95 -29.48 6.37
CA ASP A 300 20.40 -29.58 5.03
C ASP A 300 18.99 -28.95 4.99
N TYR A 301 18.61 -28.42 3.84
CA TYR A 301 17.21 -28.10 3.56
C TYR A 301 16.87 -28.63 2.18
N ASP A 302 15.60 -28.91 1.97
CA ASP A 302 15.15 -29.46 0.70
C ASP A 302 15.36 -28.44 -0.43
N THR A 303 16.39 -28.69 -1.26
CA THR A 303 16.67 -27.95 -2.50
C THR A 303 16.07 -28.61 -3.73
N ASP A 304 15.51 -29.82 -3.61
CA ASP A 304 14.81 -30.54 -4.67
C ASP A 304 13.38 -30.87 -4.20
N PRO A 305 12.46 -29.90 -4.23
CA PRO A 305 11.12 -30.06 -3.68
C PRO A 305 10.30 -31.16 -4.37
N THR A 306 10.76 -31.69 -5.51
CA THR A 306 10.01 -32.63 -6.36
C THR A 306 10.07 -34.08 -5.90
N ASP A 307 10.99 -34.44 -5.01
CA ASP A 307 11.19 -35.82 -4.56
C ASP A 307 10.34 -36.20 -3.33
N TYR A 308 9.64 -35.22 -2.76
CA TYR A 308 8.83 -35.34 -1.53
C TYR A 308 9.64 -35.76 -0.29
N VAL A 309 10.95 -35.51 -0.28
CA VAL A 309 11.86 -35.82 0.81
C VAL A 309 12.44 -34.52 1.36
N ASN A 310 12.02 -34.15 2.57
CA ASN A 310 12.74 -33.11 3.31
C ASN A 310 13.94 -33.72 4.07
N PRO A 311 15.20 -33.40 3.68
CA PRO A 311 16.42 -33.97 4.27
C PRO A 311 16.84 -33.29 5.57
N ASP A 312 16.17 -32.21 5.99
CA ASP A 312 16.52 -31.49 7.21
C ASP A 312 16.40 -32.42 8.43
N PRO A 313 17.51 -32.69 9.14
CA PRO A 313 17.53 -33.61 10.28
C PRO A 313 16.76 -33.09 11.49
N ASN A 314 16.49 -31.79 11.55
CA ASN A 314 15.85 -31.09 12.66
C ASN A 314 14.41 -30.66 12.34
N LYS A 315 13.84 -31.11 11.19
CA LYS A 315 12.43 -30.85 10.86
C LYS A 315 11.50 -31.39 11.94
N ILE A 316 10.42 -30.65 12.19
CA ILE A 316 9.41 -31.03 13.16
C ILE A 316 8.09 -31.26 12.41
N PRO A 317 7.80 -32.50 11.98
CA PRO A 317 6.54 -32.76 11.28
C PRO A 317 5.35 -32.53 12.22
N ILE A 318 4.19 -32.19 11.66
CA ILE A 318 2.97 -31.95 12.45
C ILE A 318 2.59 -33.14 13.35
N ALA A 319 2.95 -34.37 12.96
CA ALA A 319 2.73 -35.57 13.77
C ALA A 319 3.51 -35.57 15.10
N ASP A 320 4.63 -34.83 15.16
CA ASP A 320 5.48 -34.71 16.34
C ASP A 320 5.15 -33.45 17.17
N TYR A 321 4.26 -32.58 16.67
CA TYR A 321 3.80 -31.41 17.40
C TYR A 321 2.97 -31.81 18.62
N VAL A 322 3.34 -31.27 19.77
CA VAL A 322 2.58 -31.40 21.02
C VAL A 322 2.11 -30.02 21.44
N HIS A 323 0.80 -29.78 21.40
CA HIS A 323 0.22 -28.50 21.80
C HIS A 323 0.58 -28.15 23.25
N GLY A 324 1.31 -27.05 23.44
CA GLY A 324 1.85 -26.60 24.73
C GLY A 324 3.07 -27.42 25.23
N GLY A 325 3.51 -28.43 24.49
CA GLY A 325 4.66 -29.28 24.82
C GLY A 325 5.96 -28.89 24.10
N MET A 326 5.94 -27.82 23.30
CA MET A 326 7.08 -27.36 22.49
C MET A 326 8.10 -26.51 23.28
N MET A 327 8.09 -26.59 24.60
CA MET A 327 9.15 -26.08 25.49
C MET A 327 9.69 -27.24 26.33
N PRO A 328 10.45 -28.17 25.74
CA PRO A 328 10.97 -29.31 26.48
C PRO A 328 11.92 -28.87 27.61
N ASP A 329 11.79 -29.46 28.79
CA ASP A 329 12.68 -29.22 29.93
C ASP A 329 13.98 -30.05 29.88
N SER A 330 14.05 -31.05 29.00
CA SER A 330 15.19 -31.95 28.83
C SER A 330 15.14 -32.70 27.49
N GLY A 331 16.26 -33.32 27.10
CA GLY A 331 16.39 -34.12 25.88
C GLY A 331 17.17 -33.39 24.79
N ASP A 332 17.25 -33.99 23.61
CA ASP A 332 18.08 -33.49 22.50
C ASP A 332 17.55 -32.16 21.93
N ASN A 333 16.28 -31.85 22.15
CA ASN A 333 15.63 -30.61 21.72
C ASN A 333 15.77 -29.46 22.72
N THR A 334 16.55 -29.61 23.80
CA THR A 334 16.77 -28.58 24.82
C THR A 334 18.24 -28.42 25.17
N ILE A 335 18.75 -27.20 25.10
CA ILE A 335 20.09 -26.85 25.58
C ILE A 335 19.97 -25.97 26.83
N ALA A 336 20.40 -26.51 27.98
CA ALA A 336 20.41 -25.75 29.23
C ALA A 336 21.35 -24.54 29.11
N GLY A 337 20.80 -23.33 29.27
CA GLY A 337 21.53 -22.07 29.10
C GLY A 337 21.74 -21.64 27.65
N GLY A 338 21.09 -22.29 26.67
CA GLY A 338 21.05 -21.83 25.28
C GLY A 338 20.32 -20.49 25.13
N PHE A 339 20.54 -19.83 24.00
CA PHE A 339 19.96 -18.55 23.62
C PHE A 339 18.45 -18.67 23.34
N ASP A 340 17.66 -17.75 23.87
CA ASP A 340 16.22 -17.64 23.65
C ASP A 340 15.82 -16.18 23.87
N PRO A 341 14.96 -15.57 23.02
CA PRO A 341 14.44 -14.24 23.29
C PRO A 341 13.63 -14.20 24.59
N PRO A 342 13.43 -13.02 25.19
CA PRO A 342 12.58 -12.88 26.35
C PRO A 342 11.14 -13.24 25.97
N ARG A 343 10.52 -14.13 26.74
CA ARG A 343 9.12 -14.59 26.50
C ARG A 343 8.08 -13.84 27.33
N VAL A 344 8.53 -13.06 28.31
CA VAL A 344 7.69 -12.20 29.15
C VAL A 344 7.78 -10.77 28.64
N MET A 345 6.64 -10.21 28.26
CA MET A 345 6.51 -8.84 27.83
C MET A 345 6.88 -7.91 28.98
N ASN A 346 7.88 -7.06 28.77
CA ASN A 346 8.34 -6.10 29.75
C ASN A 346 8.84 -4.81 29.07
N PRO A 347 7.94 -3.96 28.54
CA PRO A 347 8.33 -2.75 27.82
C PRO A 347 9.26 -1.86 28.67
N GLY A 348 10.38 -1.44 28.08
CA GLY A 348 11.42 -0.68 28.77
C GLY A 348 12.56 -1.53 29.34
N ASP A 349 12.43 -2.86 29.37
CA ASP A 349 13.56 -3.78 29.52
C ASP A 349 14.34 -3.86 28.21
N SER A 350 15.66 -3.70 28.28
CA SER A 350 16.49 -3.60 27.08
C SER A 350 16.50 -4.87 26.23
N PHE A 351 16.36 -6.06 26.83
CA PHE A 351 16.36 -7.29 26.05
C PHE A 351 14.99 -7.50 25.39
N TRP A 352 13.91 -7.19 26.10
CA TRP A 352 12.57 -7.21 25.52
C TRP A 352 12.41 -6.19 24.40
N ASP A 353 12.87 -4.96 24.61
CA ASP A 353 12.81 -3.90 23.60
C ASP A 353 13.61 -4.28 22.35
N LEU A 354 14.77 -4.94 22.50
CA LEU A 354 15.57 -5.46 21.39
C LEU A 354 14.85 -6.57 20.62
N TRP A 355 14.18 -7.49 21.33
CA TRP A 355 13.40 -8.54 20.68
C TRP A 355 12.19 -7.98 19.93
N ASN A 356 11.48 -7.01 20.51
CA ASN A 356 10.37 -6.36 19.83
C ASN A 356 10.85 -5.60 18.59
N LEU A 357 11.98 -4.89 18.67
CA LEU A 357 12.61 -4.24 17.52
C LEU A 357 12.91 -5.25 16.41
N PHE A 358 13.47 -6.41 16.76
CA PHE A 358 13.74 -7.45 15.76
C PHE A 358 12.45 -7.97 15.11
N ARG A 359 11.37 -8.19 15.87
CA ARG A 359 10.08 -8.63 15.31
C ARG A 359 9.54 -7.62 14.29
N GLU A 360 9.61 -6.32 14.58
CA GLU A 360 9.26 -5.26 13.64
C GLU A 360 10.19 -5.26 12.42
N THR A 361 11.49 -5.44 12.66
CA THR A 361 12.52 -5.54 11.62
C THR A 361 12.29 -6.74 10.70
N MET A 362 11.82 -7.87 11.22
CA MET A 362 11.50 -9.06 10.43
C MET A 362 10.29 -8.82 9.52
N VAL A 363 9.26 -8.11 10.00
CA VAL A 363 8.14 -7.66 9.14
C VAL A 363 8.66 -6.74 8.03
N HIS A 364 9.46 -5.73 8.38
CA HIS A 364 10.03 -4.81 7.40
C HIS A 364 10.95 -5.51 6.38
N HIS A 365 11.85 -6.40 6.83
CA HIS A 365 12.72 -7.19 5.96
C HIS A 365 11.92 -7.99 4.94
N PHE A 366 10.81 -8.61 5.37
CA PHE A 366 9.94 -9.34 4.46
C PHE A 366 9.37 -8.43 3.37
N VAL A 367 8.83 -7.27 3.74
CA VAL A 367 8.23 -6.32 2.79
C VAL A 367 9.29 -5.71 1.87
N MET A 368 10.45 -5.34 2.41
CA MET A 368 11.59 -4.78 1.69
C MET A 368 12.21 -5.76 0.69
N ASP A 369 12.45 -7.01 1.09
CA ASP A 369 12.99 -8.05 0.19
C ASP A 369 12.12 -8.22 -1.05
N MET A 370 10.83 -8.12 -0.86
CA MET A 370 9.87 -8.27 -1.91
C MET A 370 9.74 -7.04 -2.78
N ALA A 371 9.78 -5.83 -2.21
CA ALA A 371 9.87 -4.60 -2.99
C ALA A 371 11.13 -4.58 -3.87
N LYS A 372 12.27 -5.09 -3.37
CA LYS A 372 13.48 -5.30 -4.20
C LYS A 372 13.22 -6.24 -5.40
N GLN A 373 12.35 -7.24 -5.26
CA GLN A 373 11.97 -8.12 -6.39
C GLN A 373 11.05 -7.40 -7.40
N VAL A 374 10.18 -6.52 -6.93
CA VAL A 374 9.35 -5.64 -7.79
C VAL A 374 10.24 -4.75 -8.67
N ASP A 375 11.24 -4.12 -8.06
CA ASP A 375 12.25 -3.31 -8.77
C ASP A 375 13.04 -4.16 -9.78
N GLN A 376 13.47 -5.38 -9.39
CA GLN A 376 14.18 -6.30 -10.29
C GLN A 376 13.35 -6.74 -11.49
N ALA A 377 12.03 -6.89 -11.33
CA ALA A 377 11.11 -7.16 -12.43
C ALA A 377 10.90 -5.93 -13.35
N GLY A 378 11.40 -4.75 -12.95
CA GLY A 378 11.30 -3.51 -13.71
C GLY A 378 9.96 -2.78 -13.56
N ILE A 379 9.16 -3.13 -12.56
CA ILE A 379 7.94 -2.40 -12.23
C ILE A 379 8.34 -1.05 -11.62
N PRO A 380 7.84 0.10 -12.11
CA PRO A 380 8.23 1.40 -11.58
C PRO A 380 7.85 1.56 -10.10
N ALA A 381 8.76 2.10 -9.30
CA ALA A 381 8.58 2.28 -7.85
C ALA A 381 7.36 3.15 -7.52
N GLU A 382 7.04 4.13 -8.36
CA GLU A 382 5.86 4.99 -8.20
C GLU A 382 4.53 4.25 -8.44
N ARG A 383 4.57 3.06 -9.06
CA ARG A 383 3.40 2.21 -9.34
C ARG A 383 3.21 1.09 -8.34
N TRP A 384 4.21 0.81 -7.51
CA TRP A 384 4.15 -0.21 -6.45
C TRP A 384 4.01 0.44 -5.09
N TYR A 385 2.99 0.05 -4.36
CA TYR A 385 2.73 0.55 -3.01
C TYR A 385 2.77 -0.60 -2.01
N THR A 386 3.36 -0.39 -0.83
CA THR A 386 3.11 -1.33 0.26
C THR A 386 1.63 -1.32 0.64
N HIS A 387 1.19 -2.35 1.34
CA HIS A 387 -0.17 -2.41 1.87
C HIS A 387 -0.11 -2.84 3.32
N GLN A 388 0.45 -1.97 4.18
CA GLN A 388 0.71 -2.30 5.58
C GLN A 388 -0.37 -1.80 6.52
N ILE A 389 -0.64 -2.56 7.57
CA ILE A 389 -1.48 -2.09 8.67
C ILE A 389 -0.59 -1.36 9.67
N PRO A 390 -0.77 -0.05 9.88
CA PRO A 390 0.05 0.71 10.81
C PRO A 390 -0.45 0.50 12.25
N ALA A 391 -0.11 -0.63 12.85
CA ALA A 391 -0.69 -1.08 14.12
C ALA A 391 -0.40 -0.13 15.30
N ASP A 392 0.66 0.67 15.22
CA ASP A 392 1.01 1.76 16.14
C ASP A 392 0.14 3.01 16.00
N TYR A 393 -0.57 3.18 14.87
CA TYR A 393 -1.52 4.26 14.60
C TYR A 393 -3.00 3.84 14.62
N LEU A 394 -3.28 2.53 14.71
CA LEU A 394 -4.65 2.02 14.67
C LEU A 394 -5.53 2.62 15.78
N PHE A 395 -6.71 3.08 15.36
CA PHE A 395 -7.82 3.37 16.27
C PHE A 395 -7.49 4.44 17.32
N GLY A 396 -6.80 5.49 16.89
CA GLY A 396 -6.55 6.68 17.69
C GLY A 396 -5.29 6.60 18.54
N THR A 397 -4.38 5.66 18.27
CA THR A 397 -3.05 5.60 18.89
C THR A 397 -2.01 6.32 18.05
N ASN A 398 -0.87 6.65 18.66
CA ASN A 398 0.34 7.04 17.97
C ASN A 398 1.56 6.58 18.77
N PRO A 399 2.77 6.49 18.17
CA PRO A 399 3.97 5.93 18.81
C PRO A 399 4.43 6.62 20.10
N ASP A 400 3.98 7.86 20.38
CA ASP A 400 4.35 8.58 21.60
C ASP A 400 3.46 8.23 22.80
N MET A 401 2.36 7.50 22.58
CA MET A 401 1.46 7.08 23.64
C MET A 401 2.02 5.94 24.48
N THR A 402 1.72 5.94 25.78
CA THR A 402 2.16 4.87 26.69
C THR A 402 1.48 3.53 26.39
N ASN A 403 0.22 3.57 25.95
CA ASN A 403 -0.56 2.38 25.63
C ASN A 403 -0.96 2.47 24.14
N LEU A 404 -0.44 1.52 23.36
CA LEU A 404 -0.78 1.35 21.95
C LEU A 404 -1.88 0.29 21.79
N ASN A 405 -2.41 0.17 20.58
CA ASN A 405 -3.37 -0.87 20.24
C ASN A 405 -2.77 -2.26 20.54
N PRO A 406 -3.51 -3.21 21.14
CA PRO A 406 -3.01 -4.56 21.36
C PRO A 406 -2.45 -5.24 20.11
N ARG A 407 -2.99 -4.90 18.92
CA ARG A 407 -2.50 -5.37 17.62
C ARG A 407 -1.05 -5.00 17.36
N TYR A 408 -0.59 -3.81 17.74
CA TYR A 408 0.82 -3.40 17.57
C TYR A 408 1.78 -4.41 18.19
N TYR A 409 1.49 -4.80 19.42
CA TYR A 409 2.32 -5.68 20.22
C TYR A 409 2.37 -7.11 19.68
N THR A 410 1.23 -7.63 19.23
CA THR A 410 1.16 -9.00 18.66
C THR A 410 1.64 -9.06 17.22
N SER A 411 1.31 -8.06 16.41
CA SER A 411 1.54 -8.08 14.96
C SER A 411 2.88 -7.49 14.55
N ALA A 412 3.54 -6.72 15.44
CA ALA A 412 4.83 -6.09 15.18
C ALA A 412 4.88 -5.37 13.81
N SER A 413 3.76 -4.75 13.40
CA SER A 413 3.64 -4.04 12.13
C SER A 413 3.46 -2.54 12.39
N PRO A 414 4.54 -1.82 12.75
CA PRO A 414 4.51 -0.37 12.83
C PRO A 414 4.48 0.25 11.44
N LEU A 415 3.99 1.48 11.33
CA LEU A 415 3.91 2.20 10.05
C LEU A 415 5.26 2.27 9.32
N TRP A 416 6.37 2.39 10.05
CA TRP A 416 7.69 2.48 9.41
C TRP A 416 8.06 1.22 8.58
N ALA A 417 7.45 0.07 8.86
CA ALA A 417 7.66 -1.14 8.07
C ALA A 417 7.09 -1.03 6.64
N ALA A 418 6.25 -0.02 6.38
CA ALA A 418 5.71 0.31 5.06
C ALA A 418 6.70 1.10 4.18
N ASP A 419 7.76 1.66 4.75
CA ASP A 419 8.78 2.35 3.96
C ASP A 419 9.62 1.33 3.18
N VAL A 420 9.57 1.40 1.85
CA VAL A 420 10.35 0.52 0.95
C VAL A 420 11.14 1.31 -0.08
N GLN A 421 11.37 2.60 0.16
CA GLN A 421 12.11 3.43 -0.77
C GLN A 421 13.55 2.91 -0.97
N PRO A 422 14.13 3.05 -2.18
CA PRO A 422 13.54 3.62 -3.39
C PRO A 422 12.81 2.58 -4.27
N TYR A 423 12.60 1.35 -3.79
CA TYR A 423 12.07 0.23 -4.58
C TYR A 423 10.54 0.27 -4.75
N GLY A 424 9.88 1.16 -4.03
CA GLY A 424 8.43 1.31 -4.01
C GLY A 424 8.01 2.54 -3.24
N SER A 425 6.70 2.68 -3.14
CA SER A 425 6.02 3.79 -2.49
C SER A 425 5.33 3.33 -1.21
N THR A 426 5.16 4.24 -0.25
CA THR A 426 4.50 3.88 1.02
C THR A 426 3.00 3.74 0.81
N GLY A 427 2.42 2.63 1.26
CA GLY A 427 0.97 2.47 1.35
C GLY A 427 0.54 1.80 2.65
N ALA A 428 -0.53 2.33 3.23
CA ALA A 428 -1.01 1.95 4.55
C ALA A 428 -2.53 1.79 4.57
N THR A 429 -3.01 0.78 5.28
CA THR A 429 -4.42 0.56 5.58
C THR A 429 -4.91 1.66 6.53
N ILE A 430 -5.90 2.45 6.09
CA ILE A 430 -6.45 3.57 6.88
C ILE A 430 -7.97 3.43 6.97
N TYR A 431 -8.50 2.86 8.04
CA TYR A 431 -9.94 2.93 8.31
C TYR A 431 -10.24 3.35 9.74
N ASP A 432 -11.39 3.99 9.88
CA ASP A 432 -11.94 4.47 11.13
C ASP A 432 -13.15 3.61 11.50
N ILE A 433 -13.24 3.18 12.75
CA ILE A 433 -14.39 2.39 13.23
C ILE A 433 -15.37 3.31 13.93
N LYS A 434 -16.64 3.23 13.53
CA LYS A 434 -17.76 3.91 14.19
C LYS A 434 -18.56 2.94 15.06
N PHE A 435 -18.77 3.31 16.31
CA PHE A 435 -19.55 2.58 17.30
C PHE A 435 -20.84 3.32 17.64
N PRO A 436 -21.86 2.61 18.18
CA PRO A 436 -23.00 3.26 18.81
C PRO A 436 -22.54 4.14 19.99
N PRO A 437 -23.14 5.32 20.21
CA PRO A 437 -22.77 6.23 21.29
C PRO A 437 -22.93 5.60 22.69
N GLU A 438 -23.78 4.57 22.84
CA GLU A 438 -23.94 3.83 24.09
C GLU A 438 -22.75 2.89 24.38
N VAL A 439 -22.02 2.47 23.35
CA VAL A 439 -20.82 1.62 23.46
C VAL A 439 -19.58 2.48 23.59
N TYR A 440 -19.48 3.53 22.77
CA TYR A 440 -18.35 4.45 22.75
C TYR A 440 -18.86 5.89 22.58
N PRO A 441 -18.89 6.71 23.64
CA PRO A 441 -19.52 8.05 23.60
C PRO A 441 -18.94 9.02 22.56
N ASP A 442 -17.67 8.87 22.19
CA ASP A 442 -17.02 9.68 21.14
C ASP A 442 -17.31 9.14 19.73
N GLU A 443 -18.08 8.04 19.64
CA GLU A 443 -18.51 7.27 18.46
C GLU A 443 -17.39 6.70 17.58
N PHE A 444 -16.19 7.28 17.57
CA PHE A 444 -15.13 6.91 16.64
C PHE A 444 -13.83 6.53 17.31
N VAL A 445 -13.21 5.47 16.78
CA VAL A 445 -11.78 5.23 16.94
C VAL A 445 -11.12 5.33 15.58
N ARG A 446 -10.17 6.26 15.44
CA ARG A 446 -9.72 6.74 14.14
C ARG A 446 -8.25 6.43 13.87
N THR A 447 -7.98 5.61 12.87
CA THR A 447 -6.61 5.45 12.33
C THR A 447 -6.20 6.72 11.59
N SER A 448 -7.14 7.37 10.90
CA SER A 448 -6.93 8.60 10.13
C SER A 448 -6.37 9.76 10.97
N LYS A 449 -6.77 9.85 12.25
CA LYS A 449 -6.45 10.96 13.15
C LYS A 449 -4.95 11.24 13.29
N TYR A 450 -4.13 10.19 13.32
CA TYR A 450 -2.68 10.30 13.44
C TYR A 450 -1.94 9.66 12.27
N GLY A 451 -2.54 8.65 11.62
CA GLY A 451 -1.92 7.92 10.52
C GLY A 451 -1.68 8.78 9.27
N LEU A 452 -2.60 9.69 8.92
CA LEU A 452 -2.49 10.48 7.68
C LEU A 452 -1.26 11.41 7.67
N SER A 453 -1.06 12.16 8.75
CA SER A 453 0.12 13.02 8.87
C SER A 453 1.42 12.22 8.94
N ALA A 454 1.39 11.01 9.50
CA ALA A 454 2.58 10.18 9.61
C ALA A 454 2.97 9.60 8.24
N VAL A 455 2.03 8.99 7.52
CA VAL A 455 2.31 8.35 6.21
C VAL A 455 2.70 9.37 5.15
N SER A 456 2.01 10.52 5.09
CA SER A 456 2.35 11.60 4.15
C SER A 456 3.69 12.28 4.43
N SER A 457 4.25 12.09 5.63
CA SER A 457 5.59 12.59 5.96
C SER A 457 6.72 11.64 5.54
N MET A 458 6.39 10.40 5.18
CA MET A 458 7.35 9.37 4.76
C MET A 458 7.63 9.45 3.26
N ASP A 459 6.59 9.70 2.47
CA ASP A 459 6.66 9.66 1.01
C ASP A 459 5.71 10.70 0.38
N ASP A 460 6.21 11.47 -0.59
CA ASP A 460 5.39 12.38 -1.40
C ASP A 460 4.47 11.59 -2.36
N ASN A 461 4.82 10.34 -2.64
CA ASN A 461 4.03 9.38 -3.38
C ASN A 461 3.53 8.28 -2.43
N TRP A 462 2.32 8.41 -1.90
CA TRP A 462 1.78 7.43 -0.97
C TRP A 462 0.33 7.03 -1.29
N ALA A 463 -0.12 5.94 -0.68
CA ALA A 463 -1.45 5.40 -0.89
C ALA A 463 -2.21 5.13 0.42
N ALA A 464 -3.46 5.57 0.46
CA ALA A 464 -4.44 5.15 1.46
C ALA A 464 -5.08 3.84 0.99
N MET A 465 -4.58 2.73 1.52
CA MET A 465 -5.13 1.40 1.26
C MET A 465 -6.31 1.11 2.19
N GLU A 466 -7.22 0.26 1.73
CA GLU A 466 -8.43 -0.15 2.47
C GLU A 466 -9.09 1.01 3.22
N TYR A 467 -9.29 2.13 2.51
CA TYR A 467 -9.82 3.34 3.10
C TYR A 467 -11.32 3.24 3.35
N ASP A 468 -11.71 3.49 4.60
CA ASP A 468 -13.10 3.60 5.03
C ASP A 468 -13.22 4.62 6.16
N ALA A 469 -14.01 5.68 5.93
CA ALA A 469 -14.23 6.74 6.91
C ALA A 469 -15.11 6.31 8.10
N GLU A 470 -15.88 5.23 7.95
CA GLU A 470 -16.69 4.68 9.03
C GLU A 470 -17.03 3.19 8.83
N THR A 471 -16.10 2.31 9.18
CA THR A 471 -16.38 0.88 9.31
C THR A 471 -17.31 0.61 10.49
N TYR A 472 -18.30 -0.27 10.28
CA TYR A 472 -19.27 -0.63 11.31
C TYR A 472 -18.97 -2.01 11.90
N PRO A 473 -18.84 -2.15 13.24
CA PRO A 473 -18.55 -3.45 13.87
C PRO A 473 -19.62 -4.51 13.60
N THR A 474 -19.17 -5.74 13.31
CA THR A 474 -20.04 -6.91 13.14
C THR A 474 -21.03 -7.06 14.28
N GLY A 475 -22.31 -7.27 13.95
CA GLY A 475 -23.35 -7.55 14.94
C GLY A 475 -23.80 -6.35 15.77
N MET A 476 -23.32 -5.14 15.44
CA MET A 476 -23.81 -3.88 16.02
C MET A 476 -24.71 -3.14 15.04
N THR A 477 -25.72 -2.45 15.56
CA THR A 477 -26.51 -1.49 14.77
C THR A 477 -25.92 -0.11 14.99
N VAL A 478 -25.31 0.46 13.95
CA VAL A 478 -24.67 1.78 13.99
C VAL A 478 -25.41 2.72 13.05
N GLU A 479 -25.72 3.92 13.51
CA GLU A 479 -26.31 4.97 12.67
C GLU A 479 -25.22 5.55 11.76
N GLN A 480 -25.50 5.64 10.46
CA GLN A 480 -24.57 6.23 9.49
C GLN A 480 -24.38 7.72 9.77
N SER A 481 -23.18 8.24 9.55
CA SER A 481 -23.00 9.70 9.60
C SER A 481 -23.69 10.35 8.40
N PRO A 482 -24.12 11.63 8.50
CA PRO A 482 -24.54 12.39 7.32
C PRO A 482 -23.47 12.37 6.21
N ALA A 483 -23.89 12.30 4.94
CA ALA A 483 -22.96 12.27 3.81
C ALA A 483 -21.98 13.46 3.81
N ALA A 484 -22.40 14.65 4.25
CA ALA A 484 -21.53 15.82 4.35
C ALA A 484 -20.38 15.64 5.37
N ASP A 485 -20.61 14.93 6.48
CA ASP A 485 -19.60 14.69 7.49
C ASP A 485 -18.58 13.65 7.01
N ILE A 486 -19.04 12.66 6.23
CA ILE A 486 -18.18 11.66 5.57
C ILE A 486 -17.34 12.32 4.48
N LEU A 487 -17.93 13.24 3.69
CA LEU A 487 -17.23 14.03 2.68
C LEU A 487 -16.06 14.81 3.31
N GLU A 488 -16.25 15.41 4.49
CA GLU A 488 -15.17 16.08 5.21
C GLU A 488 -14.00 15.13 5.52
N GLN A 489 -14.27 13.86 5.84
CA GLN A 489 -13.21 12.87 6.05
C GLN A 489 -12.48 12.52 4.76
N TYR A 490 -13.20 12.36 3.64
CA TYR A 490 -12.60 12.05 2.34
C TYR A 490 -11.70 13.19 1.86
N LEU A 491 -12.18 14.44 1.98
CA LEU A 491 -11.37 15.63 1.71
C LEU A 491 -10.17 15.75 2.67
N GLY A 492 -10.38 15.42 3.95
CA GLY A 492 -9.32 15.39 4.94
C GLY A 492 -8.20 14.41 4.60
N VAL A 493 -8.49 13.29 3.91
CA VAL A 493 -7.45 12.39 3.37
C VAL A 493 -6.76 13.00 2.16
N TYR A 494 -7.52 13.59 1.23
CA TYR A 494 -7.00 14.24 0.03
C TYR A 494 -6.02 15.38 0.34
N ASP A 495 -6.27 16.13 1.43
CA ASP A 495 -5.40 17.23 1.90
C ASP A 495 -3.97 16.77 2.25
N TYR A 496 -3.76 15.49 2.53
CA TYR A 496 -2.43 14.90 2.75
C TYR A 496 -1.77 14.37 1.45
N GLY A 497 -2.37 14.65 0.29
CA GLY A 497 -1.78 14.41 -1.03
C GLY A 497 -1.55 12.96 -1.46
N PRO A 498 -2.38 11.96 -1.07
CA PRO A 498 -2.19 10.60 -1.56
C PRO A 498 -2.30 10.56 -3.08
N HIS A 499 -1.55 9.64 -3.70
CA HIS A 499 -1.68 9.34 -5.12
C HIS A 499 -2.80 8.31 -5.36
N VAL A 500 -2.95 7.34 -4.45
CA VAL A 500 -4.01 6.33 -4.53
C VAL A 500 -4.87 6.39 -3.27
N ILE A 501 -6.19 6.41 -3.44
CA ILE A 501 -7.15 6.15 -2.37
C ILE A 501 -7.97 4.92 -2.78
N ASN A 502 -7.80 3.81 -2.06
CA ASN A 502 -8.51 2.56 -2.30
C ASN A 502 -9.70 2.43 -1.34
N PHE A 503 -10.90 2.79 -1.79
CA PHE A 503 -12.13 2.70 -1.00
C PHE A 503 -12.60 1.26 -0.82
N PHE A 504 -12.76 0.84 0.44
CA PHE A 504 -13.11 -0.52 0.86
C PHE A 504 -14.44 -0.51 1.63
N MET A 505 -15.53 -1.13 1.17
CA MET A 505 -15.75 -1.92 -0.06
C MET A 505 -17.05 -1.50 -0.77
N TRP A 506 -17.09 -1.61 -2.09
CA TRP A 506 -18.29 -1.24 -2.86
C TRP A 506 -19.55 -2.02 -2.42
N GLN A 507 -19.41 -3.34 -2.28
CA GLN A 507 -20.46 -4.24 -1.83
C GLN A 507 -19.92 -5.14 -0.72
N ASP A 508 -20.65 -5.20 0.38
CA ASP A 508 -20.31 -6.01 1.55
C ASP A 508 -21.60 -6.35 2.34
N SER A 509 -21.49 -7.10 3.43
CA SER A 509 -22.54 -7.46 4.38
C SER A 509 -23.01 -6.30 5.28
N GLY A 510 -22.36 -5.13 5.17
CA GLY A 510 -22.76 -3.89 5.82
C GLY A 510 -21.68 -3.25 6.67
N GLU A 511 -20.54 -3.91 6.92
CA GLU A 511 -19.45 -3.35 7.74
C GLU A 511 -18.70 -2.26 7.00
N HIS A 512 -18.29 -2.59 5.77
CA HIS A 512 -17.52 -1.73 4.89
C HIS A 512 -18.32 -1.22 3.68
N GLN A 513 -19.59 -1.63 3.56
CA GLN A 513 -20.39 -1.37 2.35
C GLN A 513 -20.46 0.13 2.01
N ILE A 514 -20.21 0.47 0.75
CA ILE A 514 -20.36 1.83 0.21
C ILE A 514 -21.71 1.96 -0.51
N LYS A 515 -22.01 1.04 -1.43
CA LYS A 515 -23.20 1.11 -2.28
C LYS A 515 -24.48 1.14 -1.46
N GLY A 516 -25.32 2.14 -1.70
CA GLY A 516 -26.60 2.37 -1.04
C GLY A 516 -26.49 2.98 0.35
N MET A 517 -25.31 3.47 0.74
CA MET A 517 -25.05 4.11 2.03
C MET A 517 -24.68 5.58 1.83
N ASN A 518 -24.70 6.38 2.91
CA ASN A 518 -24.29 7.79 2.87
C ASN A 518 -22.83 7.96 2.41
N LYS A 519 -22.01 6.91 2.54
CA LYS A 519 -20.65 6.82 1.97
C LYS A 519 -20.63 6.95 0.45
N GLU A 520 -21.65 6.44 -0.25
CA GLU A 520 -21.76 6.54 -1.71
C GLU A 520 -22.02 7.99 -2.15
N ASP A 521 -22.99 8.64 -1.50
CA ASP A 521 -23.31 10.06 -1.74
C ASP A 521 -22.09 10.94 -1.45
N ALA A 522 -21.40 10.69 -0.33
CA ALA A 522 -20.16 11.39 0.03
C ALA A 522 -19.04 11.16 -0.99
N LEU A 523 -18.89 9.93 -1.51
CA LEU A 523 -17.87 9.61 -2.51
C LEU A 523 -18.15 10.31 -3.84
N LYS A 524 -19.43 10.46 -4.20
CA LYS A 524 -19.84 11.19 -5.39
C LYS A 524 -19.48 12.67 -5.30
N ASP A 525 -19.82 13.30 -4.19
CA ASP A 525 -19.48 14.71 -3.94
C ASP A 525 -17.97 14.91 -3.83
N PHE A 526 -17.25 13.95 -3.25
CA PHE A 526 -15.79 13.96 -3.18
C PHE A 526 -15.14 13.94 -4.56
N VAL A 527 -15.52 12.99 -5.42
CA VAL A 527 -15.00 12.88 -6.78
C VAL A 527 -15.27 14.16 -7.57
N GLU A 528 -16.49 14.71 -7.49
CA GLU A 528 -16.85 15.97 -8.14
C GLU A 528 -15.97 17.14 -7.66
N ALA A 529 -15.64 17.19 -6.37
CA ALA A 529 -14.82 18.27 -5.82
C ALA A 529 -13.36 18.26 -6.31
N ILE A 530 -12.79 17.07 -6.59
CA ILE A 530 -11.36 16.92 -6.89
C ILE A 530 -11.04 16.65 -8.38
N ARG A 531 -12.03 16.29 -9.21
CA ARG A 531 -11.87 15.80 -10.59
C ARG A 531 -10.98 16.64 -11.51
N ASP A 532 -10.93 17.95 -11.31
CA ASP A 532 -10.22 18.88 -12.18
C ASP A 532 -9.06 19.61 -11.49
N LYS A 533 -8.59 19.11 -10.34
CA LYS A 533 -7.64 19.85 -9.48
C LYS A 533 -6.18 19.44 -9.63
N ALA A 534 -5.87 18.42 -10.44
CA ALA A 534 -4.51 17.95 -10.69
C ALA A 534 -3.67 17.78 -9.40
N ARG A 535 -4.23 17.10 -8.40
CA ARG A 535 -3.70 16.90 -7.03
C ARG A 535 -3.51 18.17 -6.18
N LYS A 536 -4.01 19.34 -6.60
CA LYS A 536 -3.99 20.55 -5.76
C LYS A 536 -5.03 20.46 -4.65
N THR A 537 -4.62 20.78 -3.42
CA THR A 537 -5.51 20.80 -2.24
C THR A 537 -6.39 22.04 -2.15
N ASP A 538 -6.05 23.13 -2.87
CA ASP A 538 -6.97 24.27 -3.02
C ASP A 538 -8.07 23.94 -4.03
N LEU A 539 -9.22 23.50 -3.53
CA LEU A 539 -10.37 23.13 -4.35
C LEU A 539 -10.99 24.29 -5.12
N ASN A 540 -10.69 25.54 -4.75
CA ASN A 540 -11.12 26.73 -5.50
C ASN A 540 -10.15 27.09 -6.62
N TYR A 541 -9.04 26.37 -6.74
CA TYR A 541 -8.09 26.59 -7.81
C TYR A 541 -8.71 26.26 -9.16
N VAL A 542 -8.57 27.18 -10.12
CA VAL A 542 -9.02 27.03 -11.50
C VAL A 542 -7.84 27.33 -12.41
N PHE A 543 -7.54 26.40 -13.30
CA PHE A 543 -6.45 26.56 -14.26
C PHE A 543 -6.82 27.53 -15.38
N LYS A 544 -5.82 28.18 -15.97
CA LYS A 544 -6.02 28.89 -17.23
C LYS A 544 -6.28 27.89 -18.36
N PRO A 545 -7.26 28.16 -19.24
CA PRO A 545 -7.44 27.38 -20.45
C PRO A 545 -6.17 27.38 -21.30
N PRO A 546 -5.75 26.23 -21.84
CA PRO A 546 -4.63 26.18 -22.78
C PRO A 546 -5.02 26.82 -24.12
N GLY A 547 -4.03 26.99 -24.99
CA GLY A 547 -4.28 27.47 -26.34
C GLY A 547 -5.16 26.50 -27.13
N ILE A 548 -6.24 27.01 -27.75
CA ILE A 548 -7.13 26.20 -28.61
C ILE A 548 -6.35 25.62 -29.80
N VAL A 549 -6.49 24.31 -30.00
CA VAL A 549 -5.99 23.58 -31.17
C VAL A 549 -7.09 23.41 -32.23
N GLY A 550 -6.70 23.25 -33.49
CA GLY A 550 -7.63 22.86 -34.56
C GLY A 550 -8.77 23.84 -34.85
N ILE A 551 -8.52 25.15 -34.91
CA ILE A 551 -9.51 26.14 -35.38
C ILE A 551 -9.54 26.21 -36.92
N SER A 552 -10.74 26.15 -37.50
CA SER A 552 -10.94 26.30 -38.94
C SER A 552 -12.13 27.22 -39.25
N GLY A 553 -12.17 27.75 -40.48
CA GLY A 553 -13.24 28.63 -40.91
C GLY A 553 -13.59 28.40 -42.37
N GLN A 554 -14.89 28.23 -42.66
CA GLN A 554 -15.40 28.06 -44.01
C GLN A 554 -16.54 29.02 -44.31
N PHE A 555 -16.57 29.54 -45.54
CA PHE A 555 -17.69 30.33 -46.01
C PHE A 555 -18.78 29.39 -46.54
N SER A 556 -19.96 29.41 -45.92
CA SER A 556 -21.02 28.48 -46.22
C SER A 556 -21.94 28.97 -47.34
N SER A 557 -22.67 28.03 -47.94
CA SER A 557 -23.66 28.34 -48.99
C SER A 557 -24.88 29.12 -48.50
N SER A 558 -25.13 29.14 -47.17
CA SER A 558 -26.16 29.96 -46.53
C SER A 558 -25.72 31.41 -46.31
N GLY A 559 -24.48 31.74 -46.68
CA GLY A 559 -23.97 33.12 -46.65
C GLY A 559 -23.46 33.55 -45.29
N VAL A 560 -22.98 32.62 -44.45
CA VAL A 560 -22.30 32.88 -43.17
C VAL A 560 -20.87 32.34 -43.20
N VAL A 561 -20.02 32.79 -42.28
CA VAL A 561 -18.74 32.13 -42.00
C VAL A 561 -18.94 31.18 -40.83
N GLU A 562 -18.78 29.88 -41.07
CA GLU A 562 -18.78 28.84 -40.04
C GLU A 562 -17.36 28.70 -39.48
N ILE A 563 -17.22 28.88 -38.17
CA ILE A 563 -15.97 28.69 -37.44
C ILE A 563 -16.11 27.38 -36.65
N GLU A 564 -15.30 26.40 -37.00
CA GLU A 564 -15.21 25.12 -36.30
C GLU A 564 -14.02 25.16 -35.33
N ILE A 565 -14.26 24.69 -34.11
CA ILE A 565 -13.27 24.59 -33.04
C ILE A 565 -13.08 23.11 -32.75
N SER A 566 -11.84 22.66 -32.54
CA SER A 566 -11.62 21.27 -32.13
C SER A 566 -12.33 20.97 -30.80
N PRO A 567 -13.00 19.81 -30.67
CA PRO A 567 -13.48 19.38 -29.37
C PRO A 567 -12.34 19.13 -28.38
N GLU A 568 -11.14 18.80 -28.88
CA GLU A 568 -9.97 18.45 -28.08
C GLU A 568 -9.36 19.69 -27.38
N ILE A 569 -8.95 19.51 -26.11
CA ILE A 569 -8.18 20.52 -25.36
C ILE A 569 -6.73 20.59 -25.86
N TRP A 570 -6.12 19.42 -26.10
CA TRP A 570 -4.72 19.28 -26.53
C TRP A 570 -4.61 18.41 -27.78
N ASP A 571 -3.75 18.79 -28.71
CA ASP A 571 -3.51 18.05 -29.95
C ASP A 571 -2.96 16.64 -29.67
N GLY A 572 -3.64 15.61 -30.20
CA GLY A 572 -3.26 14.21 -30.05
C GLY A 572 -3.69 13.54 -28.75
N TYR A 573 -4.64 14.14 -28.02
CA TYR A 573 -5.25 13.57 -26.82
C TYR A 573 -6.78 13.50 -26.96
N ASP A 574 -7.39 12.46 -26.39
CA ASP A 574 -8.83 12.22 -26.49
C ASP A 574 -9.68 13.07 -25.51
N TRP A 575 -9.07 14.05 -24.81
CA TRP A 575 -9.73 14.89 -23.83
C TRP A 575 -10.42 16.08 -24.48
N GLU A 576 -11.73 16.19 -24.29
CA GLU A 576 -12.54 17.29 -24.81
C GLU A 576 -12.69 18.45 -23.82
N TRP A 577 -12.96 19.65 -24.33
CA TRP A 577 -13.25 20.83 -23.48
C TRP A 577 -14.40 20.59 -22.50
N LYS A 578 -15.37 19.73 -22.85
CA LYS A 578 -16.50 19.37 -21.98
C LYS A 578 -16.14 18.40 -20.87
N ASP A 579 -14.98 17.73 -20.94
CA ASP A 579 -14.51 16.86 -19.86
C ASP A 579 -13.98 17.67 -18.69
N TRP A 580 -13.45 18.88 -18.97
CA TRP A 580 -13.00 19.83 -17.98
C TRP A 580 -14.19 20.58 -17.34
N GLY A 581 -14.51 20.27 -16.08
CA GLY A 581 -15.65 20.87 -15.38
C GLY A 581 -15.55 22.37 -15.13
N ASP A 582 -14.34 22.96 -15.16
CA ASP A 582 -14.17 24.41 -15.03
C ASP A 582 -14.23 25.16 -16.39
N PHE A 583 -14.40 24.46 -17.52
CA PHE A 583 -14.64 25.09 -18.84
C PHE A 583 -16.03 25.73 -18.91
N ASP A 584 -16.14 26.95 -19.45
CA ASP A 584 -17.41 27.67 -19.59
C ASP A 584 -17.81 27.83 -21.07
N TYR A 585 -17.02 28.57 -21.86
CA TYR A 585 -17.30 28.81 -23.27
C TYR A 585 -16.07 29.25 -24.08
N PHE A 586 -16.24 29.35 -25.40
CA PHE A 586 -15.31 30.00 -26.31
C PHE A 586 -15.77 31.42 -26.67
N GLU A 587 -14.85 32.37 -26.65
CA GLU A 587 -15.02 33.69 -27.26
C GLU A 587 -14.51 33.68 -28.69
N ILE A 588 -15.30 34.24 -29.61
CA ILE A 588 -14.95 34.38 -31.01
C ILE A 588 -14.68 35.84 -31.30
N HIS A 589 -13.47 36.13 -31.75
CA HIS A 589 -13.06 37.47 -32.13
C HIS A 589 -12.75 37.56 -33.61
N ARG A 590 -13.03 38.73 -34.19
CA ARG A 590 -12.81 39.02 -35.61
C ARG A 590 -12.17 40.38 -35.80
N SER A 591 -11.24 40.47 -36.76
CA SER A 591 -10.69 41.73 -37.28
C SER A 591 -10.47 41.66 -38.80
N THR A 592 -10.33 42.81 -39.44
CA THR A 592 -9.83 42.92 -40.83
C THR A 592 -8.31 43.05 -40.89
N GLU A 593 -7.65 43.16 -39.74
CA GLU A 593 -6.20 43.21 -39.63
C GLU A 593 -5.64 41.85 -39.19
N PRO A 594 -4.68 41.27 -39.93
CA PRO A 594 -4.04 40.03 -39.51
C PRO A 594 -3.25 40.24 -38.22
N GLY A 595 -3.25 39.25 -37.34
CA GLY A 595 -2.44 39.27 -36.11
C GLY A 595 -2.98 40.18 -35.00
N PHE A 596 -4.23 40.64 -35.10
CA PHE A 596 -4.87 41.46 -34.07
C PHE A 596 -4.84 40.79 -32.69
N THR A 597 -4.80 41.59 -31.63
CA THR A 597 -4.92 41.12 -30.25
C THR A 597 -6.41 41.07 -29.90
N PRO A 598 -6.95 39.92 -29.46
CA PRO A 598 -8.33 39.84 -28.99
C PRO A 598 -8.62 40.85 -27.87
N ASP A 599 -9.67 41.63 -28.04
CA ASP A 599 -10.21 42.51 -27.03
C ASP A 599 -11.75 42.61 -27.16
N ALA A 600 -12.36 43.45 -26.31
CA ALA A 600 -13.80 43.69 -26.31
C ALA A 600 -14.33 44.32 -27.62
N ALA A 601 -13.48 45.02 -28.39
CA ALA A 601 -13.86 45.62 -29.67
C ALA A 601 -13.84 44.60 -30.81
N THR A 602 -13.03 43.53 -30.69
CA THR A 602 -12.97 42.45 -31.68
C THR A 602 -13.89 41.27 -31.35
N LEU A 603 -14.46 41.19 -30.14
CA LEU A 603 -15.41 40.13 -29.74
C LEU A 603 -16.70 40.22 -30.55
N ILE A 604 -17.04 39.15 -31.28
CA ILE A 604 -18.27 39.08 -32.10
C ILE A 604 -19.32 38.14 -31.51
N GLY A 605 -18.94 37.23 -30.62
CA GLY A 605 -19.86 36.38 -29.88
C GLY A 605 -19.16 35.32 -29.06
N THR A 606 -19.97 34.48 -28.40
CA THR A 606 -19.52 33.33 -27.61
C THR A 606 -20.25 32.08 -28.03
N THR A 607 -19.67 30.91 -27.77
CA THR A 607 -20.30 29.60 -27.97
C THR A 607 -19.76 28.60 -26.96
N ALA A 608 -20.62 27.72 -26.42
CA ALA A 608 -20.19 26.54 -25.68
C ALA A 608 -20.10 25.30 -26.59
N ASP A 609 -20.47 25.45 -27.85
CA ASP A 609 -20.39 24.43 -28.88
C ASP A 609 -19.10 24.56 -29.68
N TYR A 610 -18.75 23.49 -30.39
CA TYR A 610 -17.58 23.41 -31.26
C TYR A 610 -17.79 24.08 -32.63
N LEU A 611 -18.86 24.87 -32.77
CA LEU A 611 -19.25 25.58 -33.98
C LEU A 611 -19.78 26.98 -33.61
N TYR A 612 -19.39 27.98 -34.41
CA TYR A 612 -19.94 29.34 -34.35
C TYR A 612 -20.24 29.88 -35.75
N GLU A 613 -21.43 30.44 -35.95
CA GLU A 613 -21.83 31.07 -37.23
C GLU A 613 -21.69 32.60 -37.18
N ASP A 614 -20.74 33.16 -37.92
CA ASP A 614 -20.64 34.60 -38.12
C ASP A 614 -21.45 35.05 -39.35
N SER A 615 -22.66 35.53 -39.07
CA SER A 615 -23.54 36.18 -40.07
C SER A 615 -23.22 37.68 -40.29
N SER A 616 -22.29 38.24 -39.52
CA SER A 616 -21.97 39.66 -39.49
C SER A 616 -20.62 40.01 -40.16
N TYR A 617 -19.99 39.04 -40.84
CA TYR A 617 -18.69 39.21 -41.49
C TYR A 617 -18.70 40.36 -42.50
N MET A 618 -17.55 40.99 -42.69
CA MET A 618 -17.44 42.11 -43.62
C MET A 618 -17.26 41.61 -45.06
N LEU A 619 -18.29 41.83 -45.88
CA LEU A 619 -18.29 41.52 -47.31
C LEU A 619 -17.14 42.24 -48.03
N GLN A 620 -16.51 41.55 -48.98
CA GLN A 620 -15.42 42.08 -49.82
C GLN A 620 -14.15 42.49 -49.04
N MET A 621 -14.03 42.10 -47.78
CA MET A 621 -12.83 42.27 -46.97
C MET A 621 -12.31 40.92 -46.48
N ALA A 622 -11.00 40.83 -46.23
CA ALA A 622 -10.45 39.70 -45.49
C ALA A 622 -10.92 39.79 -44.03
N ASN A 623 -11.45 38.69 -43.49
CA ASN A 623 -11.82 38.57 -42.09
C ASN A 623 -10.85 37.57 -41.44
N TYR A 624 -10.20 37.98 -40.35
CA TYR A 624 -9.31 37.16 -39.55
C TYR A 624 -10.01 36.84 -38.24
N TYR A 625 -9.98 35.58 -37.85
CA TYR A 625 -10.65 35.09 -36.63
C TYR A 625 -9.62 34.60 -35.61
N ARG A 626 -9.97 34.73 -34.33
CA ARG A 626 -9.30 34.09 -33.20
C ARG A 626 -10.37 33.57 -32.26
N ALA A 627 -10.12 32.41 -31.66
CA ALA A 627 -10.92 31.92 -30.55
C ALA A 627 -10.10 31.98 -29.26
N ARG A 628 -10.80 32.17 -28.13
CA ARG A 628 -10.23 32.11 -26.78
C ARG A 628 -11.14 31.24 -25.92
N ALA A 629 -10.59 30.23 -25.26
CA ALA A 629 -11.32 29.45 -24.29
C ALA A 629 -11.41 30.23 -22.97
N VAL A 630 -12.54 30.11 -22.28
CA VAL A 630 -12.86 30.82 -21.05
C VAL A 630 -13.29 29.77 -20.02
N ASN A 631 -12.77 29.92 -18.80
CA ASN A 631 -13.16 29.08 -17.66
C ASN A 631 -14.20 29.82 -16.80
N ILE A 632 -14.66 29.18 -15.73
CA ILE A 632 -15.65 29.76 -14.80
C ILE A 632 -15.23 31.07 -14.12
N ASN A 633 -13.95 31.46 -14.17
CA ASN A 633 -13.43 32.71 -13.61
C ASN A 633 -13.30 33.85 -14.63
N GLY A 634 -13.52 33.59 -15.93
CA GLY A 634 -13.43 34.58 -17.02
C GLY A 634 -12.09 34.60 -17.75
#